data_AF-A0A7Y0KH99-F1
#
_entry.id   AF-A0A7Y0KH99-F1
#
_cell.length_a   1.000
_cell.length_b   1.000
_cell.length_c   1.000
_cell.angle_alpha   90.00
_cell.angle_beta   90.00
_cell.angle_gamma   90.00
#
_symmetry.space_group_name_H-M   'P 1'
#
loop_
_entity.id
_entity.type
_entity.pdbx_description
1 polymer ?
#
loop_
_entity_poly.entity_id
_entity_poly.type
_entity_poly.pdbx_seq_one_letter_code
_entity_poly.pdbx_strand_id
1 'polypeptide(L)'
;MSGIAPEALVFTGLRPVSDAAVRYWNAAVAHVRDDVLADPEVAAASLVRAEAFRLLATGLLAMFPNTALDASTDPRPVVAAGAEPAAVRRAAEFVDAHAHEPIGLADIAGAARIGARALQHSFRTHRGVSPLGYLKQVRMDRAHRDLRAADPTRGDTVSAVAARWDFAHAGRFSVDYRAAFGCSPSRTLRS
;
A
#
# COMPACT_ATOMS: atom_id res chain seq x y z
N MET A 1 -17.76 -5.72 20.42
CA MET A 1 -18.07 -5.64 18.98
C MET A 1 -17.12 -4.61 18.37
N SER A 2 -16.03 -5.07 17.75
CA SER A 2 -15.08 -4.17 17.07
C SER A 2 -15.63 -3.89 15.67
N GLY A 3 -16.47 -2.86 15.56
CA GLY A 3 -16.83 -2.26 14.28
C GLY A 3 -15.73 -1.30 13.85
N ILE A 4 -15.61 -1.08 12.54
CA ILE A 4 -14.79 0.03 12.02
C ILE A 4 -15.51 1.32 12.41
N ALA A 5 -14.78 2.26 13.03
CA ALA A 5 -15.34 3.56 13.37
C ALA A 5 -15.83 4.26 12.08
N PRO A 6 -17.00 4.92 12.05
CA PRO A 6 -17.55 5.51 10.83
C PRO A 6 -16.56 6.43 10.08
N GLU A 7 -15.75 7.17 10.82
CA GLU A 7 -14.70 8.07 10.31
C GLU A 7 -13.53 7.33 9.64
N ALA A 8 -13.37 6.04 9.88
CA ALA A 8 -12.32 5.21 9.30
C ALA A 8 -12.78 4.49 8.01
N LEU A 9 -14.07 4.58 7.64
CA LEU A 9 -14.58 4.05 6.38
C LEU A 9 -14.22 5.01 5.24
N VAL A 10 -13.24 4.62 4.42
CA VAL A 10 -12.79 5.40 3.26
C VAL A 10 -12.86 4.53 2.01
N PHE A 11 -13.53 5.03 0.97
CA PHE A 11 -13.50 4.43 -0.36
C PHE A 11 -12.20 4.83 -1.05
N THR A 12 -11.38 3.84 -1.40
CA THR A 12 -10.05 4.01 -1.98
C THR A 12 -10.07 3.93 -3.50
N GLY A 13 -11.22 3.59 -4.10
CA GLY A 13 -11.45 3.57 -5.53
C GLY A 13 -12.93 3.66 -5.88
N LEU A 14 -13.21 4.18 -7.07
CA LEU A 14 -14.57 4.35 -7.62
C LEU A 14 -14.95 3.27 -8.63
N ARG A 15 -14.08 2.27 -8.84
CA ARG A 15 -14.33 1.14 -9.74
C ARG A 15 -14.57 -0.13 -8.92
N PRO A 16 -15.64 -0.89 -9.18
CA PRO A 16 -15.86 -2.17 -8.53
C PRO A 16 -14.71 -3.16 -8.77
N VAL A 17 -14.49 -4.08 -7.82
CA VAL A 17 -13.34 -4.98 -7.78
C VAL A 17 -13.35 -6.09 -8.85
N SER A 18 -14.47 -6.30 -9.56
CA SER A 18 -14.59 -7.29 -10.64
C SER A 18 -15.69 -6.94 -11.64
N ASP A 19 -15.65 -7.52 -12.84
CA ASP A 19 -16.71 -7.31 -13.85
C ASP A 19 -18.07 -7.87 -13.39
N ALA A 20 -18.07 -8.92 -12.58
CA ALA A 20 -19.30 -9.43 -11.95
C ALA A 20 -19.88 -8.41 -10.96
N ALA A 21 -19.02 -7.77 -10.16
CA ALA A 21 -19.42 -6.70 -9.25
C ALA A 21 -19.92 -5.46 -10.00
N VAL A 22 -19.32 -5.11 -11.14
CA VAL A 22 -19.84 -4.05 -12.03
C VAL A 22 -21.26 -4.37 -12.51
N ARG A 23 -21.49 -5.58 -13.03
CA ARG A 23 -22.82 -5.97 -13.52
C ARG A 23 -23.87 -5.94 -12.41
N TYR A 24 -23.55 -6.48 -11.24
CA TYR A 24 -24.46 -6.48 -10.10
C TYR A 24 -24.77 -5.05 -9.63
N TRP A 25 -23.75 -4.19 -9.47
CA TRP A 25 -23.94 -2.80 -9.06
C TRP A 25 -24.83 -2.04 -10.05
N ASN A 26 -24.58 -2.18 -11.34
CA ASN A 26 -25.40 -1.54 -12.38
C ASN A 26 -26.86 -2.02 -12.33
N ALA A 27 -27.09 -3.32 -12.12
CA ALA A 27 -28.45 -3.87 -11.98
C ALA A 27 -29.16 -3.33 -10.73
N ALA A 28 -28.47 -3.27 -9.59
CA ALA A 28 -29.02 -2.74 -8.35
C ALA A 28 -29.38 -1.24 -8.46
N VAL A 29 -28.50 -0.43 -9.06
CA VAL A 29 -28.76 0.99 -9.30
C VAL A 29 -29.91 1.18 -10.29
N ALA A 30 -29.96 0.39 -11.37
CA ALA A 30 -31.05 0.44 -12.34
C ALA A 30 -32.39 0.11 -11.67
N HIS A 31 -32.46 -0.96 -10.89
CA HIS A 31 -33.67 -1.33 -10.14
C HIS A 31 -34.14 -0.20 -9.20
N VAL A 32 -33.24 0.36 -8.39
CA VAL A 32 -33.62 1.45 -7.47
C VAL A 32 -34.08 2.69 -8.24
N ARG A 33 -33.43 3.03 -9.34
CA ARG A 33 -33.79 4.20 -10.15
C ARG A 33 -35.11 3.99 -10.90
N ASP A 34 -35.24 2.86 -11.58
CA ASP A 34 -36.26 2.62 -12.59
C ASP A 34 -37.54 2.00 -12.00
N ASP A 35 -37.43 1.26 -10.88
CA ASP A 35 -38.57 0.57 -10.28
C ASP A 35 -38.97 1.14 -8.90
N VAL A 36 -38.00 1.60 -8.09
CA VAL A 36 -38.30 2.11 -6.72
C VAL A 36 -38.56 3.61 -6.72
N LEU A 37 -37.67 4.41 -7.32
CA LEU A 37 -37.74 5.86 -7.31
C LEU A 37 -38.67 6.43 -8.39
N ALA A 38 -38.97 5.66 -9.42
CA ALA A 38 -39.84 6.09 -10.52
C ALA A 38 -41.33 6.14 -10.13
N ASP A 39 -41.76 5.35 -9.14
CA ASP A 39 -43.14 5.31 -8.63
C ASP A 39 -43.24 6.05 -7.27
N PRO A 40 -43.97 7.17 -7.19
CA PRO A 40 -44.11 7.94 -5.95
C PRO A 40 -44.75 7.18 -4.78
N GLU A 41 -45.67 6.24 -5.04
CA GLU A 41 -46.30 5.44 -3.98
C GLU A 41 -45.29 4.43 -3.41
N VAL A 42 -44.51 3.79 -4.29
CA VAL A 42 -43.44 2.86 -3.89
C VAL A 42 -42.32 3.59 -3.15
N ALA A 43 -41.90 4.77 -3.62
CA ALA A 43 -40.87 5.58 -2.99
C ALA A 43 -41.28 6.12 -1.61
N ALA A 44 -42.58 6.39 -1.40
CA ALA A 44 -43.11 6.85 -0.13
C ALA A 44 -43.03 5.75 0.97
N ALA A 45 -43.16 4.48 0.59
CA ALA A 45 -43.11 3.36 1.52
C ALA A 45 -41.75 3.27 2.24
N SER A 46 -41.76 3.45 3.57
CA SER A 46 -40.54 3.52 4.39
C SER A 46 -39.71 2.24 4.35
N LEU A 47 -40.37 1.08 4.33
CA LEU A 47 -39.71 -0.23 4.27
C LEU A 47 -38.98 -0.44 2.94
N VAL A 48 -39.63 -0.09 1.81
CA VAL A 48 -39.02 -0.22 0.48
C VAL A 48 -37.80 0.69 0.36
N ARG A 49 -37.91 1.93 0.82
CA ARG A 49 -36.80 2.88 0.82
C ARG A 49 -35.62 2.42 1.71
N ALA A 50 -35.92 1.85 2.88
CA ALA A 50 -34.90 1.29 3.75
C ALA A 50 -34.18 0.10 3.11
N GLU A 51 -34.91 -0.75 2.38
CA GLU A 51 -34.34 -1.89 1.67
C GLU A 51 -33.47 -1.46 0.48
N ALA A 52 -33.95 -0.50 -0.32
CA ALA A 52 -33.18 0.08 -1.42
C ALA A 52 -31.86 0.70 -0.92
N PHE A 53 -31.92 1.45 0.19
CA PHE A 53 -30.72 1.99 0.82
C PHE A 53 -29.77 0.89 1.28
N ARG A 54 -30.29 -0.15 1.95
CA ARG A 54 -29.47 -1.26 2.46
C ARG A 54 -28.80 -2.03 1.31
N LEU A 55 -29.51 -2.27 0.21
CA LEU A 55 -28.97 -2.89 -0.99
C LEU A 55 -27.78 -2.09 -1.54
N LEU A 56 -27.96 -0.78 -1.73
CA LEU A 56 -26.90 0.10 -2.25
C LEU A 56 -25.73 0.23 -1.28
N ALA A 57 -25.98 0.43 0.02
CA ALA A 57 -24.95 0.55 1.04
C ALA A 57 -24.12 -0.74 1.16
N THR A 58 -24.79 -1.89 1.22
CA THR A 58 -24.13 -3.21 1.24
C THR A 58 -23.32 -3.40 -0.03
N GLY A 59 -23.88 -3.01 -1.17
CA GLY A 59 -23.18 -3.11 -2.44
C GLY A 59 -21.92 -2.27 -2.50
N LEU A 60 -22.00 -0.99 -2.09
CA LEU A 60 -20.84 -0.12 -1.99
C LEU A 60 -19.74 -0.76 -1.13
N LEU A 61 -20.09 -1.24 0.06
CA LEU A 61 -19.13 -1.84 0.99
C LEU A 61 -18.52 -3.15 0.50
N ALA A 62 -19.28 -3.99 -0.21
CA ALA A 62 -18.83 -5.30 -0.63
C ALA A 62 -18.08 -5.29 -1.98
N MET A 63 -18.38 -4.34 -2.86
CA MET A 63 -17.92 -4.37 -4.25
C MET A 63 -16.91 -3.28 -4.60
N PHE A 64 -16.82 -2.20 -3.82
CA PHE A 64 -15.87 -1.11 -4.08
C PHE A 64 -14.70 -1.18 -3.12
N PRO A 65 -13.46 -0.88 -3.56
CA PRO A 65 -12.31 -0.80 -2.68
C PRO A 65 -12.56 0.17 -1.52
N ASN A 66 -12.55 -0.34 -0.29
CA ASN A 66 -12.70 0.44 0.92
C ASN A 66 -11.96 -0.23 2.08
N THR A 67 -11.69 0.55 3.13
CA THR A 67 -10.96 0.10 4.32
C THR A 67 -11.62 -1.07 5.06
N ALA A 68 -12.94 -1.26 4.94
CA ALA A 68 -13.64 -2.40 5.53
C ALA A 68 -13.51 -3.70 4.72
N LEU A 69 -13.50 -3.59 3.40
CA LEU A 69 -13.26 -4.72 2.50
C LEU A 69 -11.85 -5.28 2.67
N ASP A 70 -10.86 -4.39 2.86
CA ASP A 70 -9.48 -4.76 3.18
C ASP A 70 -9.36 -5.47 4.55
N ALA A 71 -10.12 -5.03 5.55
CA ALA A 71 -10.17 -5.65 6.87
C ALA A 71 -10.79 -7.07 6.85
N SER A 72 -11.68 -7.34 5.88
CA SER A 72 -12.39 -8.62 5.77
C SER A 72 -11.58 -9.70 5.06
N THR A 73 -10.52 -9.31 4.33
CA THR A 73 -9.67 -10.23 3.54
C THR A 73 -8.32 -10.57 4.18
N ASP A 74 -7.96 -9.96 5.31
CA ASP A 74 -6.75 -10.26 6.11
C ASP A 74 -7.18 -10.71 7.52
N PRO A 75 -6.96 -11.98 7.94
CA PRO A 75 -7.40 -12.50 9.24
C PRO A 75 -6.66 -11.92 10.46
N ARG A 76 -5.82 -10.89 10.28
CA ARG A 76 -5.12 -10.21 11.38
C ARG A 76 -5.99 -9.07 11.93
N PRO A 77 -6.20 -9.00 13.26
CA PRO A 77 -7.11 -8.03 13.87
C PRO A 77 -6.67 -6.59 13.56
N VAL A 78 -7.64 -5.78 13.10
CA VAL A 78 -7.48 -4.34 12.85
C VAL A 78 -7.35 -3.64 14.20
N VAL A 79 -6.13 -3.27 14.58
CA VAL A 79 -5.85 -2.55 15.82
C VAL A 79 -5.79 -1.05 15.54
N ALA A 80 -6.75 -0.31 16.11
CA ALA A 80 -6.77 1.14 16.40
C ALA A 80 -6.65 2.17 15.25
N ALA A 81 -7.44 3.24 15.36
CA ALA A 81 -7.26 4.49 14.62
C ALA A 81 -5.81 5.00 14.84
N GLY A 82 -5.02 4.97 13.77
CA GLY A 82 -3.57 5.13 13.80
C GLY A 82 -2.81 3.99 13.12
N ALA A 83 -3.47 2.87 12.82
CA ALA A 83 -2.88 1.82 12.01
C ALA A 83 -2.69 2.25 10.56
N GLU A 84 -1.47 2.04 10.09
CA GLU A 84 -1.09 2.17 8.70
C GLU A 84 -1.99 1.32 7.78
N PRO A 85 -2.46 1.87 6.63
CA PRO A 85 -3.34 1.13 5.72
C PRO A 85 -2.74 -0.20 5.30
N ALA A 86 -3.58 -1.22 5.16
CA ALA A 86 -3.14 -2.56 4.76
C ALA A 86 -2.34 -2.56 3.45
N ALA A 87 -2.67 -1.68 2.51
CA ALA A 87 -1.90 -1.51 1.27
C ALA A 87 -0.46 -1.02 1.52
N VAL A 88 -0.27 -0.06 2.44
CA VAL A 88 1.07 0.45 2.78
C VAL A 88 1.87 -0.59 3.57
N ARG A 89 1.22 -1.29 4.50
CA ARG A 89 1.82 -2.43 5.21
C ARG A 89 2.27 -3.53 4.25
N ARG A 90 1.41 -3.99 3.33
CA ARG A 90 1.75 -5.02 2.33
C ARG A 90 2.89 -4.58 1.41
N ALA A 91 2.90 -3.32 0.99
CA ALA A 91 3.99 -2.76 0.21
C ALA A 91 5.31 -2.74 1.00
N ALA A 92 5.28 -2.35 2.27
CA ALA A 92 6.47 -2.33 3.13
C ALA A 92 7.00 -3.74 3.38
N GLU A 93 6.13 -4.70 3.73
CA GLU A 93 6.46 -6.12 3.88
C GLU A 93 7.09 -6.67 2.60
N PHE A 94 6.53 -6.33 1.43
CA PHE A 94 7.09 -6.73 0.14
C PHE A 94 8.48 -6.14 -0.13
N VAL A 95 8.66 -4.84 0.11
CA VAL A 95 9.98 -4.18 -0.02
C VAL A 95 10.99 -4.80 0.93
N ASP A 96 10.61 -5.03 2.18
CA ASP A 96 11.51 -5.63 3.16
C ASP A 96 11.92 -7.05 2.72
N ALA A 97 11.02 -7.86 2.19
CA ALA A 97 11.40 -9.19 1.68
C ALA A 97 12.30 -9.11 0.41
N HIS A 98 11.99 -8.23 -0.54
CA HIS A 98 12.54 -8.27 -1.90
C HIS A 98 13.52 -7.12 -2.20
N ALA A 99 13.98 -6.35 -1.21
CA ALA A 99 14.88 -5.20 -1.42
C ALA A 99 16.21 -5.53 -2.14
N HIS A 100 16.62 -6.81 -2.14
CA HIS A 100 17.82 -7.31 -2.80
C HIS A 100 17.62 -7.57 -4.31
N GLU A 101 16.37 -7.53 -4.78
CA GLU A 101 15.98 -7.77 -6.17
C GLU A 101 15.77 -6.43 -6.90
N PRO A 102 15.82 -6.41 -8.26
CA PRO A 102 15.58 -5.21 -9.06
C PRO A 102 14.09 -4.85 -9.16
N ILE A 103 13.43 -4.68 -8.01
CA ILE A 103 12.01 -4.31 -7.94
C ILE A 103 11.79 -2.81 -8.16
N GLY A 104 10.71 -2.48 -8.87
CA GLY A 104 10.29 -1.13 -9.19
C GLY A 104 8.94 -0.74 -8.57
N LEU A 105 8.48 0.47 -8.89
CA LEU A 105 7.22 1.00 -8.36
C LEU A 105 6.00 0.14 -8.74
N ALA A 106 6.01 -0.46 -9.93
CA ALA A 106 4.94 -1.32 -10.41
C ALA A 106 4.82 -2.60 -9.58
N ASP A 107 5.95 -3.23 -9.23
CA ASP A 107 5.98 -4.44 -8.42
C ASP A 107 5.46 -4.18 -7.01
N ILE A 108 5.91 -3.08 -6.40
CA ILE A 108 5.45 -2.65 -5.06
C ILE A 108 3.95 -2.36 -5.09
N ALA A 109 3.45 -1.70 -6.13
CA ALA A 109 2.03 -1.41 -6.30
C ALA A 109 1.19 -2.69 -6.51
N GLY A 110 1.74 -3.66 -7.26
CA GLY A 110 1.16 -4.98 -7.43
C GLY A 110 1.00 -5.73 -6.10
N ALA A 111 2.06 -5.78 -5.29
CA ALA A 111 2.01 -6.38 -3.95
C ALA A 111 1.01 -5.66 -3.01
N ALA A 112 0.91 -4.34 -3.14
CA ALA A 112 -0.05 -3.50 -2.44
C ALA A 112 -1.49 -3.64 -2.97
N ARG A 113 -1.70 -4.29 -4.12
CA ARG A 113 -2.99 -4.42 -4.82
C ARG A 113 -3.69 -3.08 -5.08
N ILE A 114 -2.91 -2.02 -5.36
CA ILE A 114 -3.43 -0.69 -5.68
C ILE A 114 -2.63 -0.06 -6.82
N GLY A 115 -3.18 0.97 -7.46
CA GLY A 115 -2.47 1.71 -8.50
C GLY A 115 -1.28 2.52 -7.97
N ALA A 116 -0.25 2.72 -8.81
CA ALA A 116 0.98 3.41 -8.42
C ALA A 116 0.77 4.83 -7.84
N ARG A 117 -0.19 5.60 -8.38
CA ARG A 117 -0.52 6.93 -7.86
C ARG A 117 -1.11 6.88 -6.46
N ALA A 118 -2.03 5.93 -6.22
CA ALA A 118 -2.61 5.71 -4.90
C ALA A 118 -1.52 5.28 -3.91
N LEU A 119 -0.65 4.35 -4.31
CA LEU A 119 0.48 3.91 -3.48
C LEU A 119 1.39 5.07 -3.08
N GLN A 120 1.81 5.90 -4.04
CA GLN A 120 2.65 7.06 -3.77
C GLN A 120 2.00 8.06 -2.83
N HIS A 121 0.68 8.26 -2.94
CA HIS A 121 -0.08 9.12 -2.05
C HIS A 121 -0.17 8.53 -0.63
N SER A 122 -0.52 7.26 -0.52
CA SER A 122 -0.63 6.56 0.77
C SER A 122 0.72 6.49 1.49
N PHE A 123 1.82 6.19 0.80
CA PHE A 123 3.17 6.20 1.40
C PHE A 123 3.56 7.59 1.92
N ARG A 124 3.30 8.66 1.14
CA ARG A 124 3.57 10.02 1.62
C ARG A 124 2.74 10.37 2.85
N THR A 125 1.46 9.98 2.86
CA THR A 125 0.53 10.33 3.95
C THR A 125 0.85 9.57 5.24
N HIS A 126 1.21 8.29 5.14
CA HIS A 126 1.37 7.43 6.32
C HIS A 126 2.82 7.20 6.76
N ARG A 127 3.79 7.30 5.84
CA ARG A 127 5.23 7.14 6.14
C ARG A 127 6.10 8.36 5.83
N GLY A 128 5.54 9.43 5.26
CA GLY A 128 6.30 10.65 4.94
C GLY A 128 7.32 10.51 3.81
N VAL A 129 7.42 9.34 3.18
CA VAL A 129 8.39 9.04 2.10
C VAL A 129 7.67 8.50 0.86
N SER A 130 8.35 8.44 -0.28
CA SER A 130 7.82 7.72 -1.46
C SER A 130 8.12 6.22 -1.35
N PRO A 131 7.39 5.34 -2.07
CA PRO A 131 7.65 3.90 -2.06
C PRO A 131 9.09 3.55 -2.48
N LEU A 132 9.60 4.21 -3.52
CA LEU A 132 11.00 4.05 -3.96
C LEU A 132 12.00 4.69 -2.98
N GLY A 133 11.59 5.73 -2.25
CA GLY A 133 12.36 6.28 -1.15
C GLY A 133 12.52 5.28 0.00
N TYR A 134 11.43 4.60 0.37
CA TYR A 134 11.46 3.53 1.37
C TYR A 134 12.34 2.35 0.91
N LEU A 135 12.19 1.89 -0.34
CA LEU A 135 13.08 0.87 -0.92
C LEU A 135 14.56 1.28 -0.84
N LYS A 136 14.87 2.53 -1.18
CA LYS A 136 16.24 3.07 -1.08
C LYS A 136 16.75 3.06 0.36
N GLN A 137 15.93 3.41 1.35
CA GLN A 137 16.30 3.36 2.77
C GLN A 137 16.61 1.93 3.21
N VAL A 138 15.73 0.98 2.91
CA VAL A 138 15.93 -0.44 3.25
C VAL A 138 17.23 -0.98 2.62
N ARG A 139 17.48 -0.67 1.34
CA ARG A 139 18.74 -1.04 0.66
C ARG A 139 19.96 -0.40 1.30
N MET A 140 19.86 0.87 1.71
CA MET A 140 20.95 1.59 2.37
C MET A 140 21.30 0.99 3.73
N ASP A 141 20.28 0.64 4.53
CA ASP A 141 20.46 0.01 5.85
C ASP A 141 21.06 -1.40 5.73
N ARG A 142 20.67 -2.15 4.70
CA ARG A 142 21.26 -3.46 4.41
C ARG A 142 22.70 -3.36 3.91
N ALA A 143 22.99 -2.41 3.02
CA ALA A 143 24.34 -2.11 2.59
C ALA A 143 25.23 -1.70 3.77
N HIS A 144 24.72 -0.93 4.74
CA HIS A 144 25.44 -0.59 5.97
C HIS A 144 25.78 -1.83 6.80
N ARG A 145 24.82 -2.73 7.01
CA ARG A 145 25.05 -3.99 7.73
C ARG A 145 26.10 -4.86 7.04
N ASP A 146 26.01 -4.98 5.72
CA ASP A 146 26.98 -5.72 4.93
C ASP A 146 28.39 -5.10 5.01
N LEU A 147 28.51 -3.77 4.95
CA LEU A 147 29.81 -3.10 5.07
C LEU A 147 30.44 -3.32 6.45
N ARG A 148 29.65 -3.42 7.51
CA ARG A 148 30.15 -3.71 8.88
C ARG A 148 30.58 -5.16 9.07
N ALA A 149 30.03 -6.07 8.28
CA ALA A 149 30.34 -7.50 8.34
C ALA A 149 31.41 -7.91 7.31
N ALA A 150 31.73 -7.01 6.37
CA ALA A 150 32.70 -7.25 5.30
C ALA A 150 34.14 -7.20 5.82
N ASP A 151 35.03 -7.88 5.11
CA ASP A 151 36.45 -7.95 5.42
C ASP A 151 37.29 -7.41 4.25
N PRO A 152 37.92 -6.22 4.39
CA PRO A 152 38.77 -5.65 3.35
C PRO A 152 39.92 -6.55 2.92
N THR A 153 40.43 -7.40 3.83
CA THR A 153 41.56 -8.30 3.56
C THR A 153 41.18 -9.45 2.63
N ARG A 154 39.89 -9.75 2.54
CA ARG A 154 39.30 -10.76 1.64
C ARG A 154 38.88 -10.19 0.29
N GLY A 155 39.14 -8.92 0.03
CA GLY A 155 38.81 -8.25 -1.22
C GLY A 155 37.40 -7.66 -1.26
N ASP A 156 36.68 -7.58 -0.13
CA ASP A 156 35.40 -6.89 -0.10
C ASP A 156 35.60 -5.40 -0.38
N THR A 157 34.82 -4.86 -1.33
CA THR A 157 34.89 -3.45 -1.71
C THR A 157 33.56 -2.76 -1.52
N VAL A 158 33.62 -1.45 -1.25
CA VAL A 158 32.42 -0.59 -1.18
C VAL A 158 31.58 -0.71 -2.44
N SER A 159 32.22 -0.73 -3.62
CA SER A 159 31.53 -0.82 -4.91
C SER A 159 30.79 -2.15 -5.08
N ALA A 160 31.38 -3.27 -4.63
CA ALA A 160 30.72 -4.57 -4.67
C ALA A 160 29.49 -4.62 -3.75
N VAL A 161 29.60 -4.09 -2.54
CA VAL A 161 28.45 -4.02 -1.61
C VAL A 161 27.35 -3.09 -2.16
N ALA A 162 27.72 -1.93 -2.70
CA ALA A 162 26.76 -1.01 -3.32
C ALA A 162 26.02 -1.67 -4.49
N ALA A 163 26.74 -2.37 -5.37
CA ALA A 163 26.15 -3.07 -6.52
C ALA A 163 25.18 -4.19 -6.08
N ARG A 164 25.51 -4.94 -5.02
CA ARG A 164 24.65 -5.99 -4.47
C ARG A 164 23.29 -5.47 -3.98
N TRP A 165 23.24 -4.21 -3.54
CA TRP A 165 22.01 -3.53 -3.13
C TRP A 165 21.44 -2.62 -4.21
N ASP A 166 21.79 -2.86 -5.47
CA ASP A 166 21.26 -2.19 -6.66
C ASP A 166 21.51 -0.66 -6.66
N PHE A 167 22.66 -0.25 -6.13
CA PHE A 167 23.18 1.10 -6.32
C PHE A 167 24.14 1.14 -7.51
N ALA A 168 23.63 1.57 -8.67
CA ALA A 168 24.38 1.62 -9.93
C ALA A 168 25.61 2.56 -9.91
N HIS A 169 25.64 3.57 -9.03
CA HIS A 169 26.69 4.58 -9.00
C HIS A 169 27.34 4.69 -7.62
N ALA A 170 28.55 4.14 -7.48
CA ALA A 170 29.30 4.12 -6.21
C ALA A 170 29.55 5.50 -5.60
N GLY A 171 29.78 6.53 -6.44
CA GLY A 171 29.96 7.91 -5.98
C GLY A 171 28.68 8.47 -5.34
N ARG A 172 27.53 8.30 -6.00
CA ARG A 172 26.24 8.74 -5.47
C ARG A 172 25.83 7.97 -4.22
N PHE A 173 26.07 6.65 -4.22
CA PHE A 173 25.93 5.83 -3.03
C PHE A 173 26.75 6.38 -1.86
N SER A 174 28.03 6.73 -2.08
CA SER A 174 28.90 7.25 -1.02
C SER A 174 28.42 8.58 -0.44
N VAL A 175 27.85 9.46 -1.28
CA VAL A 175 27.25 10.73 -0.85
C VAL A 175 26.00 10.47 -0.02
N ASP A 176 25.06 9.66 -0.55
CA ASP A 176 23.81 9.33 0.13
C ASP A 176 24.06 8.58 1.45
N TYR A 177 25.04 7.68 1.47
CA TYR A 177 25.47 6.93 2.64
C TYR A 177 26.01 7.87 3.73
N ARG A 178 26.88 8.82 3.35
CA ARG A 178 27.40 9.81 4.30
C ARG A 178 26.31 10.69 4.87
N ALA A 179 25.31 11.07 4.06
CA ALA A 179 24.16 11.81 4.53
C ALA A 179 23.33 11.00 5.54
N ALA A 180 23.18 9.69 5.34
CA ALA A 180 22.41 8.82 6.22
C ALA A 180 23.13 8.45 7.53
N PHE A 181 24.44 8.16 7.49
CA PHE A 181 25.19 7.59 8.63
C PHE A 181 26.28 8.49 9.19
N GLY A 182 26.44 9.72 8.68
CA GLY A 182 27.47 10.67 9.14
C GLY A 182 28.92 10.26 8.85
N CYS A 183 29.14 9.17 8.09
CA CYS A 183 30.45 8.60 7.80
C CYS A 183 30.53 8.09 6.37
N SER A 184 31.75 7.94 5.82
CA SER A 184 31.89 7.34 4.48
C SER A 184 31.77 5.81 4.55
N PRO A 185 31.27 5.16 3.50
CA PRO A 185 31.16 3.70 3.47
C PRO A 185 32.53 3.01 3.58
N SER A 186 33.59 3.62 3.05
CA SER A 186 34.96 3.11 3.23
C SER A 186 35.45 3.19 4.67
N ARG A 187 34.95 4.14 5.48
CA ARG A 187 35.26 4.20 6.91
C ARG A 187 34.57 3.05 7.65
N THR A 188 33.29 2.82 7.36
CA THR A 188 32.54 1.68 7.93
C THR A 188 33.15 0.34 7.55
N LEU A 189 33.64 0.20 6.31
CA LEU A 189 34.30 -1.03 5.85
C LEU A 189 35.63 -1.31 6.58
N ARG A 190 36.26 -0.28 7.15
CA ARG A 190 37.57 -0.38 7.83
C ARG A 190 37.47 -0.30 9.36
N SER A 191 36.27 -0.26 9.92
CA SER A 191 36.00 -0.20 11.36
C SER A 191 35.66 -1.57 11.91
#